data_AF-A0A9E2P1I8-F1
#
_entry.id   AF-A0A9E2P1I8-F1
#
_cell.length_a   1.000
_cell.length_b   1.000
_cell.length_c   1.000
_cell.angle_alpha   90.00
_cell.angle_beta   90.00
_cell.angle_gamma   90.00
#
_symmetry.space_group_name_H-M   'P 1'
#
loop_
_entity.id
_entity.type
_entity.pdbx_description
1 polymer ?
#
loop_
_entity_poly.entity_id
_entity_poly.type
_entity_poly.pdbx_seq_one_letter_code
_entity_poly.pdbx_strand_id
1 'polypeptide(L)'
;YMISEARKKRVNDIFKPNGNVYAFDSTTIDLCLKLFPWANFRTHKGGIKIHTLYDVETQVPAFIHITEAKINDVKAMDIIPYESGSFYVFDRAYNDYHRLYKIHMMDSFFVVRAKTNIKARVLKWKRRLPKNILSDCEIELTGFYTQKSYPETIRLVRFWDEEDEREFIYLTNAKHIPALQVAELYKNRWQVELFFKWLKQHLKIKKFWGTSENAVKIQVYSAIIAYCLVAIMQHDMKLDRSTYEVLQILGISLTDTTPLRDLFSKTKFNDVKEQSGLDGPNLFSNHNF
;
A
#
# COMPACT_ATOMS: atom_id res chain seq x y z
N TYR A 1 -11.84 -14.24 -3.88
CA TYR A 1 -13.17 -13.85 -4.40
C TYR A 1 -13.56 -12.43 -3.97
N MET A 2 -13.87 -12.16 -2.70
CA MET A 2 -14.37 -10.83 -2.26
C MET A 2 -13.46 -9.65 -2.62
N ILE A 3 -12.15 -9.82 -2.52
CA ILE A 3 -11.16 -8.82 -2.97
C ILE A 3 -11.34 -8.47 -4.45
N SER A 4 -11.45 -9.48 -5.33
CA SER A 4 -11.68 -9.28 -6.77
C SER A 4 -12.95 -8.50 -7.03
N GLU A 5 -14.05 -8.85 -6.35
CA GLU A 5 -15.33 -8.16 -6.52
C GLU A 5 -15.29 -6.72 -6.03
N ALA A 6 -14.64 -6.45 -4.90
CA ALA A 6 -14.45 -5.09 -4.39
C ALA A 6 -13.62 -4.23 -5.35
N ARG A 7 -12.54 -4.79 -5.89
CA ARG A 7 -11.67 -4.11 -6.87
C ARG A 7 -12.44 -3.74 -8.14
N LYS A 8 -13.15 -4.70 -8.74
CA LYS A 8 -13.94 -4.47 -9.97
C LYS A 8 -14.99 -3.37 -9.81
N LYS A 9 -15.61 -3.28 -8.63
CA LYS A 9 -16.66 -2.29 -8.38
C LYS A 9 -16.11 -0.88 -8.15
N ARG A 10 -14.95 -0.76 -7.49
CA ARG A 10 -14.37 0.54 -7.09
C ARG A 10 -13.29 1.06 -8.04
N VAL A 11 -13.28 0.61 -9.30
CA VAL A 11 -12.29 1.08 -10.29
C VAL A 11 -12.45 2.60 -10.46
N ASN A 12 -11.36 3.31 -10.14
CA ASN A 12 -11.25 4.77 -10.26
C ASN A 12 -9.93 5.10 -10.96
N ASP A 13 -9.97 5.94 -11.99
CA ASP A 13 -8.75 6.36 -12.71
C ASP A 13 -8.09 7.57 -12.04
N ILE A 14 -7.49 7.38 -10.86
CA ILE A 14 -6.89 8.48 -10.08
C ILE A 14 -5.60 8.98 -10.72
N PHE A 15 -4.69 8.05 -11.08
CA PHE A 15 -3.36 8.42 -11.55
C PHE A 15 -3.22 8.37 -13.08
N LYS A 16 -4.20 7.74 -13.75
CA LYS A 16 -4.16 7.39 -15.18
C LYS A 16 -2.79 6.86 -15.65
N PRO A 17 -2.10 5.97 -14.91
CA PRO A 17 -1.02 5.23 -15.53
C PRO A 17 -1.68 4.27 -16.54
N ASN A 18 -0.95 3.80 -17.56
CA ASN A 18 -1.48 2.76 -18.44
C ASN A 18 -1.55 1.37 -17.72
N GLY A 19 -1.90 1.34 -16.42
CA GLY A 19 -1.95 0.17 -15.54
C GLY A 19 -2.23 0.52 -14.08
N ASN A 20 -2.50 -0.50 -13.25
CA ASN A 20 -2.88 -0.35 -11.84
C ASN A 20 -1.73 0.16 -10.97
N VAL A 21 -2.03 0.90 -9.90
CA VAL A 21 -1.04 1.33 -8.90
C VAL A 21 -1.20 0.55 -7.59
N TYR A 22 -0.15 -0.19 -7.22
CA TYR A 22 -0.10 -0.96 -5.99
C TYR A 22 0.94 -0.42 -5.02
N ALA A 23 0.56 -0.25 -3.76
CA ALA A 23 1.46 -0.03 -2.65
C ALA A 23 1.66 -1.34 -1.89
N PHE A 24 2.91 -1.79 -1.73
CA PHE A 24 3.21 -3.00 -0.97
C PHE A 24 3.93 -2.65 0.32
N ASP A 25 3.38 -3.16 1.43
CA ASP A 25 4.05 -3.09 2.72
C ASP A 25 3.56 -4.21 3.65
N SER A 26 4.16 -4.31 4.82
CA SER A 26 3.79 -5.28 5.84
C SER A 26 3.47 -4.62 7.16
N THR A 27 2.60 -5.24 7.94
CA THR A 27 2.32 -4.80 9.30
C THR A 27 2.47 -5.94 10.28
N THR A 28 3.17 -5.68 11.39
CA THR A 28 3.38 -6.67 12.45
C THR A 28 2.26 -6.57 13.49
N ILE A 29 1.72 -7.72 13.90
CA ILE A 29 0.80 -7.86 15.03
C ILE A 29 1.54 -8.62 16.12
N ASP A 30 1.73 -7.96 17.26
CA ASP A 30 2.38 -8.56 18.42
C ASP A 30 1.47 -9.60 19.07
N LEU A 31 2.05 -10.76 19.40
CA LEU A 31 1.38 -11.87 20.06
C LEU A 31 2.13 -12.25 21.34
N CYS A 32 1.41 -12.83 22.30
CA CYS A 32 2.03 -13.40 23.49
C CYS A 32 2.66 -14.76 23.15
N LEU A 33 3.98 -14.89 23.24
CA LEU A 33 4.67 -16.13 22.86
C LEU A 33 4.19 -17.36 23.65
N LYS A 34 3.78 -17.18 24.92
CA LYS A 34 3.22 -18.25 25.76
C LYS A 34 1.92 -18.82 25.20
N LEU A 35 1.09 -17.97 24.58
CA LEU A 35 -0.19 -18.36 23.99
C LEU A 35 -0.03 -18.80 22.53
N PHE A 36 0.96 -18.28 21.82
CA PHE A 36 1.20 -18.52 20.40
C PHE A 36 2.64 -19.04 20.18
N PRO A 37 2.95 -20.29 20.58
CA PRO A 37 4.32 -20.81 20.52
C PRO A 37 4.86 -20.95 19.09
N TRP A 38 3.98 -21.08 18.10
CA TRP A 38 4.34 -21.16 16.68
C TRP A 38 4.74 -19.82 16.06
N ALA A 39 4.34 -18.68 16.65
CA ALA A 39 4.54 -17.36 16.07
C ALA A 39 5.82 -16.70 16.62
N ASN A 40 6.96 -17.39 16.63
CA ASN A 40 8.16 -16.90 17.31
C ASN A 40 8.78 -15.68 16.60
N PHE A 41 8.99 -14.58 17.33
CA PHE A 41 9.63 -13.37 16.82
C PHE A 41 10.89 -12.99 17.59
N ARG A 42 10.80 -12.88 18.93
CA ARG A 42 11.90 -12.59 19.87
C ARG A 42 11.75 -13.44 21.13
N THR A 43 12.75 -13.43 22.01
CA THR A 43 12.82 -14.23 23.26
C THR A 43 11.53 -14.32 24.06
N HIS A 44 10.78 -13.22 24.20
CA HIS A 44 9.49 -13.20 24.92
C HIS A 44 8.31 -12.68 24.11
N LYS A 45 8.49 -12.41 22.81
CA LYS A 45 7.45 -11.86 21.95
C LYS A 45 7.18 -12.77 20.78
N GLY A 46 5.92 -13.16 20.63
CA GLY A 46 5.44 -13.74 19.40
C GLY A 46 4.97 -12.63 18.46
N GLY A 47 4.79 -12.94 17.19
CA GLY A 47 4.19 -12.01 16.26
C GLY A 47 3.97 -12.61 14.88
N ILE A 48 2.97 -12.09 14.20
CA ILE A 48 2.73 -12.36 12.79
C ILE A 48 2.90 -11.07 11.99
N LYS A 49 3.23 -11.22 10.71
CA LYS A 49 3.24 -10.15 9.73
C LYS A 49 2.15 -10.39 8.71
N ILE A 50 1.42 -9.34 8.40
CA ILE A 50 0.45 -9.30 7.31
C ILE A 50 1.09 -8.46 6.20
N HIS A 51 1.55 -9.12 5.16
CA HIS A 51 2.03 -8.50 3.92
C HIS A 51 0.83 -8.19 3.05
N THR A 52 0.68 -6.95 2.62
CA THR A 52 -0.47 -6.52 1.83
C THR A 52 -0.01 -5.76 0.60
N LEU A 53 -0.48 -6.23 -0.56
CA LEU A 53 -0.51 -5.45 -1.79
C LEU A 53 -1.82 -4.67 -1.78
N TYR A 54 -1.73 -3.36 -1.65
CA TYR A 54 -2.88 -2.47 -1.59
C TYR A 54 -3.04 -1.75 -2.91
N ASP A 55 -4.22 -1.84 -3.50
CA ASP A 55 -4.59 -1.15 -4.73
C ASP A 55 -5.00 0.29 -4.35
N VAL A 56 -4.14 1.24 -4.73
CA VAL A 56 -4.24 2.64 -4.33
C VAL A 56 -5.43 3.32 -4.99
N GLU A 57 -5.79 2.88 -6.19
CA GLU A 57 -6.87 3.45 -6.99
C GLU A 57 -8.24 3.01 -6.47
N THR A 58 -8.39 1.71 -6.22
CA THR A 58 -9.64 1.13 -5.71
C THR A 58 -9.77 1.23 -4.18
N GLN A 59 -8.70 1.65 -3.50
CA GLN A 59 -8.58 1.71 -2.04
C GLN A 59 -8.99 0.39 -1.36
N VAL A 60 -8.56 -0.74 -1.90
CA VAL A 60 -8.80 -2.07 -1.33
C VAL A 60 -7.56 -2.96 -1.44
N PRO A 61 -7.36 -3.93 -0.53
CA PRO A 61 -6.26 -4.87 -0.68
C PRO A 61 -6.47 -5.74 -1.93
N ALA A 62 -5.41 -5.93 -2.73
CA ALA A 62 -5.38 -6.82 -3.89
C ALA A 62 -4.81 -8.20 -3.55
N PHE A 63 -3.83 -8.27 -2.66
CA PHE A 63 -3.22 -9.52 -2.23
C PHE A 63 -2.78 -9.44 -0.77
N ILE A 64 -2.95 -10.53 -0.03
CA ILE A 64 -2.59 -10.61 1.39
C ILE A 64 -1.90 -11.92 1.68
N HIS A 65 -0.77 -11.85 2.35
CA HIS A 65 -0.02 -12.99 2.81
C HIS A 65 0.39 -12.86 4.28
N ILE A 66 0.21 -13.93 5.05
CA ILE A 66 0.47 -13.94 6.49
C ILE A 66 1.68 -14.83 6.75
N THR A 67 2.69 -14.28 7.42
CA THR A 67 3.89 -15.01 7.83
C THR A 67 4.18 -14.82 9.31
N GLU A 68 5.07 -15.64 9.86
CA GLU A 68 5.72 -15.33 11.13
C GLU A 68 6.49 -14.01 11.05
N ALA A 69 6.52 -13.25 12.14
CA ALA A 69 7.18 -11.95 12.15
C ALA A 69 8.71 -12.01 11.99
N LYS A 70 9.33 -13.17 12.23
CA LYS A 70 10.77 -13.39 12.05
C LYS A 70 11.19 -13.36 10.58
N ILE A 71 10.28 -13.65 9.66
CA ILE A 71 10.57 -13.68 8.23
C ILE A 71 10.84 -12.24 7.74
N ASN A 72 11.89 -12.10 6.91
CA ASN A 72 12.25 -10.83 6.30
C ASN A 72 11.21 -10.45 5.22
N ASP A 73 10.75 -9.20 5.26
CA ASP A 73 9.66 -8.69 4.42
C ASP A 73 9.98 -8.77 2.93
N VAL A 74 11.26 -8.66 2.56
CA VAL A 74 11.73 -8.80 1.17
C VAL A 74 11.34 -10.17 0.57
N LYS A 75 11.26 -11.23 1.38
CA LYS A 75 10.87 -12.56 0.88
C LYS A 75 9.41 -12.61 0.42
N ALA A 76 8.56 -11.75 0.96
CA ALA A 76 7.16 -11.68 0.54
C ALA A 76 7.00 -11.12 -0.88
N MET A 77 8.04 -10.52 -1.48
CA MET A 77 8.01 -10.12 -2.89
C MET A 77 7.95 -11.32 -3.86
N ASP A 78 8.49 -12.49 -3.47
CA ASP A 78 8.54 -13.66 -4.36
C ASP A 78 7.17 -14.31 -4.61
N ILE A 79 6.18 -13.98 -3.80
CA ILE A 79 4.82 -14.55 -3.86
C ILE A 79 3.80 -13.53 -4.38
N ILE A 80 4.21 -12.29 -4.67
CA ILE A 80 3.31 -11.27 -5.20
C ILE A 80 2.89 -11.69 -6.61
N PRO A 81 1.57 -11.70 -6.91
CA PRO A 81 1.11 -11.91 -8.27
C PRO A 81 1.31 -10.63 -9.09
N TYR A 82 2.48 -10.50 -9.72
CA TYR A 82 2.79 -9.35 -10.57
C TYR A 82 1.97 -9.37 -11.86
N GLU A 83 1.16 -8.34 -12.04
CA GLU A 83 0.42 -8.00 -13.26
C GLU A 83 1.24 -7.08 -14.18
N SER A 84 1.36 -7.47 -15.45
CA SER A 84 2.03 -6.68 -16.50
C SER A 84 1.41 -5.28 -16.64
N GLY A 85 2.25 -4.28 -16.93
CA GLY A 85 1.85 -2.88 -17.07
C GLY A 85 1.55 -2.15 -15.75
N SER A 86 1.49 -2.87 -14.62
CA SER A 86 1.16 -2.27 -13.31
C SER A 86 2.38 -1.71 -12.59
N PHE A 87 2.13 -0.76 -11.68
CA PHE A 87 3.13 -0.06 -10.89
C PHE A 87 3.15 -0.57 -9.45
N TYR A 88 4.31 -0.96 -8.95
CA TYR A 88 4.53 -1.48 -7.61
C TYR A 88 5.40 -0.52 -6.80
N VAL A 89 4.81 0.09 -5.79
CA VAL A 89 5.46 1.07 -4.93
C VAL A 89 5.91 0.38 -3.64
N PHE A 90 7.21 0.42 -3.38
CA PHE A 90 7.83 -0.23 -2.24
C PHE A 90 8.60 0.76 -1.36
N ASP A 91 8.64 0.52 -0.05
CA ASP A 91 9.52 1.27 0.85
C ASP A 91 11.01 0.87 0.68
N ARG A 92 11.91 1.69 1.23
CA ARG A 92 13.37 1.52 1.20
C ARG A 92 13.86 0.15 1.68
N ALA A 93 13.12 -0.51 2.57
CA ALA A 93 13.45 -1.85 3.06
C ALA A 93 13.46 -2.91 1.94
N TYR A 94 12.68 -2.71 0.87
CA TYR A 94 12.49 -3.66 -0.23
C TYR A 94 13.45 -3.47 -1.40
N ASN A 95 14.55 -2.72 -1.21
CA ASN A 95 15.63 -2.62 -2.20
C ASN A 95 16.42 -3.92 -2.32
N ASP A 96 15.89 -4.87 -3.11
CA ASP A 96 16.51 -6.12 -3.53
C ASP A 96 16.54 -6.18 -5.06
N TYR A 97 17.72 -5.95 -5.63
CA TYR A 97 17.87 -5.81 -7.08
C TYR A 97 17.50 -7.08 -7.86
N HIS A 98 17.69 -8.27 -7.29
CA HIS A 98 17.31 -9.52 -7.94
C HIS A 98 15.78 -9.60 -8.08
N ARG A 99 15.04 -9.28 -7.02
CA ARG A 99 13.57 -9.26 -7.05
C ARG A 99 13.02 -8.11 -7.89
N LEU A 100 13.63 -6.93 -7.82
CA LEU A 100 13.27 -5.81 -8.69
C LEU A 100 13.48 -6.14 -10.17
N TYR A 101 14.51 -6.92 -10.51
CA TYR A 101 14.73 -7.39 -11.86
C TYR A 101 13.64 -8.37 -12.31
N LYS A 102 13.13 -9.25 -11.43
CA LYS A 102 11.98 -10.11 -11.75
C LYS A 102 10.74 -9.29 -12.15
N ILE A 103 10.46 -8.19 -11.44
CA ILE A 103 9.35 -7.27 -11.77
C ILE A 103 9.54 -6.70 -13.17
N HIS A 104 10.77 -6.25 -13.48
CA HIS A 104 11.11 -5.74 -14.81
C HIS A 104 10.91 -6.80 -15.90
N MET A 105 11.31 -8.05 -15.66
CA MET A 105 11.13 -9.17 -16.59
C MET A 105 9.67 -9.56 -16.82
N MET A 106 8.76 -9.15 -15.95
CA MET A 106 7.31 -9.38 -16.05
C MET A 106 6.57 -8.18 -16.68
N ASP A 107 7.30 -7.31 -17.41
CA ASP A 107 6.78 -6.07 -18.00
C ASP A 107 6.02 -5.19 -17.01
N SER A 108 6.45 -5.23 -15.74
CA SER A 108 5.85 -4.49 -14.63
C SER A 108 6.80 -3.39 -14.17
N PHE A 109 6.25 -2.35 -13.57
CA PHE A 109 7.00 -1.18 -13.13
C PHE A 109 7.14 -1.14 -11.62
N PHE A 110 8.29 -0.70 -11.10
CA PHE A 110 8.47 -0.47 -9.67
C PHE A 110 8.89 0.96 -9.38
N VAL A 111 8.53 1.45 -8.20
CA VAL A 111 9.07 2.67 -7.60
C VAL A 111 9.51 2.32 -6.19
N VAL A 112 10.78 2.48 -5.88
CA VAL A 112 11.33 2.20 -4.56
C VAL A 112 12.20 3.37 -4.09
N ARG A 113 12.14 3.69 -2.79
CA ARG A 113 13.05 4.69 -2.21
C ARG A 113 14.45 4.11 -2.11
N ALA A 114 15.43 4.78 -2.70
CA ALA A 114 16.83 4.40 -2.67
C ALA A 114 17.42 4.30 -1.25
N LYS A 115 18.40 3.41 -1.08
CA LYS A 115 19.33 3.42 0.06
C LYS A 115 20.37 4.53 -0.15
N THR A 116 20.94 5.05 0.94
CA THR A 116 21.87 6.19 0.91
C THR A 116 23.18 5.90 0.14
N ASN A 117 23.65 4.65 0.16
CA ASN A 117 24.96 4.27 -0.40
C ASN A 117 24.82 3.45 -1.70
N ILE A 118 24.09 3.96 -2.69
CA ILE A 118 24.00 3.31 -4.00
C ILE A 118 25.30 3.52 -4.78
N LYS A 119 25.93 2.41 -5.17
CA LYS A 119 27.06 2.40 -6.09
C LYS A 119 26.54 2.29 -7.51
N ALA A 120 26.47 3.42 -8.20
CA ALA A 120 26.00 3.47 -9.57
C ALA A 120 26.79 4.51 -10.39
N ARG A 121 26.84 4.28 -11.70
CA ARG A 121 27.39 5.18 -12.70
C ARG A 121 26.23 5.82 -13.44
N VAL A 122 26.25 7.14 -13.58
CA VAL A 122 25.25 7.86 -14.36
C VAL A 122 25.58 7.74 -15.84
N LEU A 123 24.60 7.34 -16.64
CA LEU A 123 24.71 7.21 -18.09
C LEU A 123 24.15 8.42 -18.82
N LYS A 124 22.96 8.88 -18.43
CA LYS A 124 22.25 9.98 -19.08
C LYS A 124 21.53 10.86 -18.08
N TRP A 125 21.55 12.16 -18.31
CA TRP A 125 20.81 13.15 -17.52
C TRP A 125 19.64 13.69 -18.34
N LYS A 126 18.46 13.78 -17.73
CA LYS A 126 17.38 14.61 -18.28
C LYS A 126 17.66 16.08 -17.98
N ARG A 127 17.24 16.95 -18.89
CA ARG A 127 17.37 18.41 -18.77
C ARG A 127 15.99 19.04 -18.58
N ARG A 128 15.97 20.31 -18.14
CA ARG A 128 14.74 21.08 -17.88
C ARG A 128 13.83 20.37 -16.88
N LEU A 129 14.35 20.19 -15.67
CA LEU A 129 13.64 19.54 -14.59
C LEU A 129 12.48 20.41 -14.10
N PRO A 130 11.32 19.83 -13.79
CA PRO A 130 10.21 20.57 -13.22
C PRO A 130 10.53 20.99 -11.78
N LYS A 131 9.69 21.87 -11.20
CA LYS A 131 9.81 22.29 -9.80
C LYS A 131 9.90 21.05 -8.88
N ASN A 132 10.70 21.15 -7.82
CA ASN A 132 10.94 20.10 -6.80
C ASN A 132 11.70 18.85 -7.29
N ILE A 133 12.06 18.74 -8.58
CA ILE A 133 12.95 17.67 -9.06
C ILE A 133 14.38 18.20 -9.12
N LEU A 134 15.23 17.65 -8.26
CA LEU A 134 16.65 18.01 -8.16
C LEU A 134 17.50 17.29 -9.21
N SER A 135 17.11 16.07 -9.59
CA SER A 135 17.83 15.25 -10.55
C SER A 135 16.91 14.20 -11.16
N ASP A 136 17.09 13.93 -12.45
CA ASP A 136 16.47 12.80 -13.14
C ASP A 136 17.50 12.22 -14.12
N CYS A 137 17.97 11.01 -13.85
CA CYS A 137 19.03 10.39 -14.62
C CYS A 137 18.85 8.87 -14.78
N GLU A 138 19.38 8.33 -15.88
CA GLU A 138 19.54 6.90 -16.06
C GLU A 138 20.88 6.47 -15.49
N ILE A 139 20.86 5.43 -14.67
CA ILE A 139 22.01 4.90 -13.96
C ILE A 139 22.20 3.41 -14.25
N GLU A 140 23.44 2.97 -14.13
CA GLU A 140 23.85 1.57 -14.15
C GLU A 140 24.48 1.22 -12.80
N LEU A 141 24.09 0.11 -12.20
CA LEU A 141 24.66 -0.33 -10.92
C LEU A 141 26.10 -0.82 -11.14
N THR A 142 27.04 -0.33 -10.34
CA THR A 142 28.48 -0.68 -10.48
C THR A 142 28.96 -1.68 -9.44
N GLY A 143 28.14 -2.00 -8.44
CA GLY A 143 28.47 -3.03 -7.46
C GLY A 143 28.49 -4.43 -8.10
N PHE A 144 29.51 -5.24 -7.80
CA PHE A 144 29.70 -6.57 -8.40
C PHE A 144 28.45 -7.47 -8.33
N TYR A 145 27.87 -7.64 -7.14
CA TYR A 145 26.67 -8.46 -6.96
C TYR A 145 25.40 -7.77 -7.45
N THR A 146 25.31 -6.44 -7.30
CA THR A 146 24.11 -5.68 -7.67
C THR A 146 23.93 -5.59 -9.18
N GLN A 147 25.03 -5.43 -9.92
CA GLN A 147 25.03 -5.44 -11.39
C GLN A 147 24.66 -6.82 -11.93
N LYS A 148 25.16 -7.90 -11.31
CA LYS A 148 24.72 -9.26 -11.67
C LYS A 148 23.24 -9.52 -11.39
N SER A 149 22.72 -8.92 -10.31
CA SER A 149 21.32 -9.10 -9.90
C SER A 149 20.34 -8.29 -10.74
N TYR A 150 20.77 -7.12 -11.23
CA TYR A 150 20.02 -6.25 -12.11
C TYR A 150 20.99 -5.68 -13.16
N PRO A 151 21.12 -6.37 -14.33
CA PRO A 151 22.07 -5.98 -15.37
C PRO A 151 21.60 -4.79 -16.22
N GLU A 152 20.31 -4.46 -16.14
CA GLU A 152 19.69 -3.39 -16.91
C GLU A 152 19.90 -2.00 -16.29
N THR A 153 19.57 -0.97 -17.06
CA THR A 153 19.60 0.41 -16.57
C THR A 153 18.39 0.74 -15.70
N ILE A 154 18.60 1.53 -14.64
CA ILE A 154 17.56 2.00 -13.71
C ILE A 154 17.48 3.51 -13.82
N ARG A 155 16.29 4.10 -13.68
CA ARG A 155 16.12 5.55 -13.57
C ARG A 155 16.17 5.97 -12.10
N LEU A 156 16.98 6.98 -11.80
CA LEU A 156 17.09 7.61 -10.49
C LEU A 156 16.48 9.01 -10.56
N VAL A 157 15.55 9.28 -9.64
CA VAL A 157 14.90 10.59 -9.50
C VAL A 157 15.18 11.12 -8.09
N ARG A 158 15.72 12.33 -7.98
CA ARG A 158 15.87 13.07 -6.71
C ARG A 158 14.77 14.12 -6.64
N PHE A 159 13.97 14.04 -5.59
CA PHE A 159 12.83 14.90 -5.33
C PHE A 159 13.05 15.63 -4.00
N TRP A 160 12.80 16.94 -3.98
CA TRP A 160 12.76 17.74 -2.78
C TRP A 160 11.33 17.82 -2.29
N ASP A 161 11.07 17.31 -1.08
CA ASP A 161 9.78 17.46 -0.44
C ASP A 161 9.75 18.73 0.41
N GLU A 162 8.87 19.66 0.04
CA GLU A 162 8.67 20.93 0.76
C GLU A 162 7.94 20.69 2.10
N GLU A 163 7.12 19.64 2.22
CA GLU A 163 6.36 19.32 3.44
C GLU A 163 7.27 18.75 4.55
N ASP A 164 8.09 17.75 4.23
CA ASP A 164 9.03 17.13 5.17
C ASP A 164 10.40 17.83 5.23
N GLU A 165 10.61 18.89 4.44
CA GLU A 165 11.89 19.61 4.27
C GLU A 165 13.08 18.67 4.01
N ARG A 166 12.90 17.65 3.16
CA ARG A 166 13.93 16.63 2.92
C ARG A 166 14.00 16.13 1.50
N GLU A 167 15.19 15.67 1.13
CA GLU A 167 15.42 14.99 -0.14
C GLU A 167 14.99 13.52 -0.09
N PHE A 168 14.27 13.11 -1.12
CA PHE A 168 13.99 11.73 -1.43
C PHE A 168 14.66 11.32 -2.74
N ILE A 169 15.25 10.12 -2.73
CA ILE A 169 15.84 9.52 -3.91
C ILE A 169 15.00 8.28 -4.25
N TYR A 170 14.49 8.21 -5.47
CA TYR A 170 13.66 7.11 -5.97
C TYR A 170 14.40 6.37 -7.08
N LEU A 171 14.23 5.04 -7.11
CA LEU A 171 14.65 4.16 -8.19
C LEU A 171 13.40 3.60 -8.88
N THR A 172 13.42 3.61 -10.21
CA THR A 172 12.33 3.05 -11.01
C THR A 172 12.83 2.51 -12.35
N ASN A 173 12.17 1.49 -12.88
CA ASN A 173 12.32 1.06 -14.27
C ASN A 173 11.33 1.77 -15.22
N ALA A 174 10.38 2.57 -14.70
CA ALA A 174 9.43 3.32 -15.49
C ALA A 174 10.09 4.59 -16.07
N LYS A 175 10.61 4.47 -17.29
CA LYS A 175 11.28 5.57 -18.00
C LYS A 175 10.32 6.53 -18.71
N HIS A 176 9.12 6.05 -19.01
CA HIS A 176 8.11 6.75 -19.81
C HIS A 176 7.30 7.78 -18.99
N ILE A 177 7.15 7.60 -17.67
CA ILE A 177 6.40 8.53 -16.82
C ILE A 177 7.18 9.80 -16.47
N PRO A 178 6.52 10.95 -16.21
CA PRO A 178 7.19 12.15 -15.69
C PRO A 178 7.83 11.92 -14.32
N ALA A 179 8.90 12.67 -14.01
CA ALA A 179 9.61 12.56 -12.73
C ALA A 179 8.72 12.93 -11.53
N LEU A 180 7.82 13.90 -11.70
CA LEU A 180 6.83 14.26 -10.68
C LEU A 180 5.87 13.10 -10.37
N GLN A 181 5.41 12.40 -11.41
CA GLN A 181 4.53 11.24 -11.22
C GLN A 181 5.21 10.12 -10.42
N VAL A 182 6.54 9.93 -10.56
CA VAL A 182 7.30 8.99 -9.70
C VAL A 182 7.19 9.38 -8.22
N ALA A 183 7.33 10.67 -7.91
CA ALA A 183 7.21 11.17 -6.54
C ALA A 183 5.77 11.04 -6.02
N GLU A 184 4.77 11.34 -6.83
CA GLU A 184 3.35 11.19 -6.48
C GLU A 184 2.97 9.73 -6.20
N LEU A 185 3.43 8.79 -7.04
CA LEU A 185 3.24 7.35 -6.81
C LEU A 185 3.83 6.94 -5.46
N TYR A 186 5.03 7.43 -5.12
CA TYR A 186 5.65 7.14 -3.83
C TYR A 186 4.91 7.78 -2.65
N LYS A 187 4.43 9.03 -2.78
CA LYS A 187 3.65 9.72 -1.74
C LYS A 187 2.39 8.92 -1.39
N ASN A 188 1.71 8.37 -2.39
CA ASN A 188 0.51 7.56 -2.21
C ASN A 188 0.77 6.16 -1.63
N ARG A 189 2.04 5.74 -1.47
CA ARG A 189 2.37 4.55 -0.68
C ARG A 189 1.80 4.64 0.73
N TRP A 190 1.75 5.83 1.33
CA TRP A 190 1.27 6.01 2.70
C TRP A 190 -0.15 5.47 2.93
N GLN A 191 -0.97 5.37 1.88
CA GLN A 191 -2.31 4.79 1.96
C GLN A 191 -2.31 3.35 2.51
N VAL A 192 -1.29 2.53 2.24
CA VAL A 192 -1.22 1.17 2.81
C VAL A 192 -1.01 1.20 4.34
N GLU A 193 -0.28 2.18 4.86
CA GLU A 193 -0.08 2.32 6.31
C GLU A 193 -1.36 2.84 6.98
N LEU A 194 -2.08 3.76 6.33
CA LEU A 194 -3.41 4.20 6.78
C LEU A 194 -4.38 3.04 6.80
N PHE A 195 -4.36 2.17 5.78
CA PHE A 195 -5.13 0.93 5.77
C PHE A 195 -4.75 0.01 6.95
N PHE A 196 -3.46 -0.16 7.25
CA PHE A 196 -3.05 -0.96 8.41
C PHE A 196 -3.49 -0.36 9.75
N LYS A 197 -3.43 0.97 9.88
CA LYS A 197 -3.93 1.67 11.07
C LYS A 197 -5.43 1.40 11.23
N TRP A 198 -6.19 1.58 10.15
CA TRP A 198 -7.63 1.33 10.12
C TRP A 198 -7.97 -0.13 10.46
N LEU A 199 -7.29 -1.10 9.82
CA LEU A 199 -7.46 -2.54 10.05
C LEU A 199 -7.25 -2.89 11.53
N LYS A 200 -6.15 -2.40 12.12
CA LYS A 200 -5.80 -2.67 13.52
C LYS A 200 -6.73 -1.99 14.52
N GLN A 201 -7.27 -0.82 14.19
CA GLN A 201 -8.15 -0.06 15.08
C GLN A 201 -9.58 -0.61 15.06
N HIS A 202 -10.12 -0.92 13.89
CA HIS A 202 -11.56 -1.13 13.74
C HIS A 202 -11.97 -2.60 13.61
N LEU A 203 -11.08 -3.51 13.22
CA LEU A 203 -11.44 -4.91 12.96
C LEU A 203 -10.96 -5.91 14.02
N LYS A 204 -10.64 -5.42 15.23
CA LYS A 204 -10.28 -6.24 16.42
C LYS A 204 -9.15 -7.27 16.19
N ILE A 205 -8.31 -7.11 15.17
CA ILE A 205 -7.17 -8.01 14.86
C ILE A 205 -6.00 -7.92 15.86
N LYS A 206 -6.17 -7.21 16.98
CA LYS A 206 -5.20 -7.16 18.10
C LYS A 206 -5.48 -8.23 19.17
N LYS A 207 -6.69 -8.81 19.19
CA LYS A 207 -7.08 -9.85 20.14
C LYS A 207 -7.63 -11.04 19.36
N PHE A 208 -6.98 -12.19 19.50
CA PHE A 208 -7.38 -13.40 18.78
C PHE A 208 -8.22 -14.32 19.66
N TRP A 209 -9.25 -14.91 19.06
CA TRP A 209 -10.17 -15.83 19.76
C TRP A 209 -9.62 -17.25 19.88
N GLY A 210 -8.66 -17.62 19.04
CA GLY A 210 -7.97 -18.90 19.09
C GLY A 210 -6.46 -18.72 19.01
N THR A 211 -5.73 -19.72 19.49
CA THR A 211 -4.27 -19.71 19.58
C THR A 211 -3.57 -20.44 18.44
N SER A 212 -4.29 -21.23 17.64
CA SER A 212 -3.71 -21.92 16.49
C SER A 212 -3.45 -20.96 15.32
N GLU A 213 -2.48 -21.31 14.47
CA GLU A 213 -2.16 -20.55 13.26
C GLU A 213 -3.39 -20.35 12.36
N ASN A 214 -4.17 -21.41 12.17
CA ASN A 214 -5.39 -21.36 11.37
C ASN A 214 -6.45 -20.45 11.97
N ALA A 215 -6.63 -20.46 13.30
CA ALA A 215 -7.60 -19.57 13.96
C ALA A 215 -7.23 -18.09 13.76
N VAL A 216 -5.94 -17.76 13.89
CA VAL A 216 -5.42 -16.41 13.63
C VAL A 216 -5.64 -16.01 12.16
N LYS A 217 -5.28 -16.89 11.22
CA LYS A 217 -5.48 -16.63 9.78
C LYS A 217 -6.96 -16.42 9.44
N ILE A 218 -7.85 -17.28 9.95
CA ILE A 218 -9.30 -17.17 9.72
C ILE A 218 -9.82 -15.83 10.21
N GLN A 219 -9.41 -15.37 11.40
CA GLN A 219 -9.85 -14.09 11.93
C GLN A 219 -9.33 -12.91 11.09
N VAL A 220 -8.07 -12.95 10.64
CA VAL A 220 -7.52 -11.93 9.74
C VAL A 220 -8.29 -11.91 8.41
N TYR A 221 -8.52 -13.07 7.78
CA TYR A 221 -9.28 -13.15 6.54
C TYR A 221 -10.73 -12.67 6.71
N SER A 222 -11.37 -12.99 7.84
CA SER A 222 -12.73 -12.52 8.14
C SER A 222 -12.79 -11.00 8.27
N ALA A 223 -11.79 -10.39 8.90
CA ALA A 223 -11.65 -8.94 8.99
C ALA A 223 -11.50 -8.29 7.61
N ILE A 224 -10.66 -8.85 6.74
CA ILE A 224 -10.47 -8.37 5.36
C ILE A 224 -11.77 -8.50 4.55
N ILE A 225 -12.47 -9.63 4.68
CA ILE A 225 -13.75 -9.85 4.00
C ILE A 225 -14.79 -8.81 4.45
N ALA A 226 -14.88 -8.54 5.75
CA ALA A 226 -15.76 -7.51 6.29
C ALA A 226 -15.43 -6.12 5.71
N TYR A 227 -14.14 -5.77 5.62
CA TYR A 227 -13.72 -4.52 4.98
C TYR A 227 -14.15 -4.46 3.51
N CYS A 228 -13.89 -5.50 2.73
CA CYS A 228 -14.29 -5.56 1.31
C CYS A 228 -15.80 -5.41 1.14
N LEU A 229 -16.61 -6.05 2.00
CA LEU A 229 -18.07 -5.92 1.99
C LEU A 229 -18.52 -4.49 2.27
N VAL A 230 -17.95 -3.85 3.29
CA VAL A 230 -18.23 -2.45 3.63
C VAL A 230 -17.85 -1.52 2.49
N ALA A 231 -16.69 -1.73 1.86
CA ALA A 231 -16.23 -0.93 0.72
C ALA A 231 -17.14 -1.11 -0.50
N ILE A 232 -17.59 -2.33 -0.81
CA ILE A 232 -18.57 -2.61 -1.87
C ILE A 232 -19.89 -1.90 -1.56
N MET A 233 -20.38 -2.02 -0.34
CA MET A 233 -21.66 -1.44 0.05
C MET A 233 -21.64 0.09 -0.02
N GLN A 234 -20.58 0.72 0.49
CA GLN A 234 -20.36 2.16 0.39
C GLN A 234 -20.42 2.62 -1.08
N HIS A 235 -19.75 1.90 -1.97
CA HIS A 235 -19.73 2.20 -3.40
C HIS A 235 -21.09 2.00 -4.07
N ASP A 236 -21.71 0.83 -3.91
CA ASP A 236 -22.97 0.48 -4.57
C ASP A 236 -24.14 1.37 -4.13
N MET A 237 -24.11 1.81 -2.87
CA MET A 237 -25.11 2.70 -2.29
C MET A 237 -24.78 4.19 -2.49
N LYS A 238 -23.61 4.53 -3.05
CA LYS A 238 -23.12 5.90 -3.24
C LYS A 238 -23.23 6.74 -1.96
N LEU A 239 -22.73 6.18 -0.84
CA LEU A 239 -22.80 6.86 0.45
C LEU A 239 -21.72 7.93 0.56
N ASP A 240 -22.12 9.16 0.87
CA ASP A 240 -21.22 10.27 1.25
C ASP A 240 -20.72 10.11 2.70
N ARG A 241 -20.30 8.89 3.07
CA ARG A 241 -19.80 8.52 4.39
C ARG A 241 -18.50 7.74 4.24
N SER A 242 -17.62 7.83 5.22
CA SER A 242 -16.37 7.07 5.20
C SER A 242 -16.63 5.57 5.40
N THR A 243 -15.72 4.71 4.94
CA THR A 243 -15.81 3.26 5.18
C THR A 243 -15.87 2.92 6.67
N TYR A 244 -15.27 3.76 7.52
CA TYR A 244 -15.35 3.63 8.97
C TYR A 244 -16.77 3.86 9.51
N GLU A 245 -17.40 4.98 9.15
CA GLU A 245 -18.76 5.31 9.60
C GLU A 245 -19.76 4.24 9.20
N VAL A 246 -19.61 3.75 7.96
CA VAL A 246 -20.42 2.65 7.44
C VAL A 246 -20.23 1.38 8.29
N LEU A 247 -18.99 1.03 8.63
CA LEU A 247 -18.69 -0.10 9.50
C LEU A 247 -19.26 0.10 10.93
N GLN A 248 -19.20 1.31 11.49
CA GLN A 248 -19.73 1.60 12.83
C GLN A 248 -21.25 1.42 12.89
N ILE A 249 -21.96 1.99 11.92
CA ILE A 249 -23.42 1.88 11.82
C ILE A 249 -23.82 0.41 11.69
N LEU A 250 -23.18 -0.34 10.79
CA LEU A 250 -23.42 -1.78 10.69
C LEU A 250 -23.10 -2.53 11.99
N GLY A 251 -22.03 -2.15 12.68
CA GLY A 251 -21.61 -2.78 13.93
C GLY A 251 -22.59 -2.57 15.08
N ILE A 252 -23.30 -1.42 15.11
CA ILE A 252 -24.34 -1.11 16.09
C ILE A 252 -25.67 -1.77 15.70
N SER A 253 -25.95 -1.84 14.41
CA SER A 253 -27.20 -2.34 13.84
C SER A 253 -27.15 -3.81 13.40
N LEU A 254 -26.28 -4.63 14.01
CA LEU A 254 -26.08 -6.03 13.60
C LEU A 254 -27.35 -6.89 13.68
N THR A 255 -28.26 -6.57 14.60
CA THR A 255 -29.55 -7.27 14.78
C THR A 255 -30.74 -6.47 14.25
N ASP A 256 -30.49 -5.32 13.63
CA ASP A 256 -31.54 -4.49 13.05
C ASP A 256 -31.99 -5.10 11.72
N THR A 257 -33.29 -5.15 11.50
CA THR A 257 -33.90 -5.67 10.26
C THR A 257 -34.26 -4.55 9.28
N THR A 258 -33.99 -3.30 9.64
CA THR A 258 -34.18 -2.13 8.78
C THR A 258 -33.39 -2.30 7.47
N PRO A 259 -34.00 -2.06 6.30
CA PRO A 259 -33.29 -2.10 5.02
C PRO A 259 -32.07 -1.18 5.05
N LEU A 260 -30.95 -1.61 4.47
CA LEU A 260 -29.68 -0.85 4.50
C LEU A 260 -29.84 0.58 3.98
N ARG A 261 -30.66 0.79 2.93
CA ARG A 261 -30.94 2.13 2.37
C ARG A 261 -31.55 3.06 3.42
N ASP A 262 -32.45 2.54 4.25
CA ASP A 262 -33.15 3.30 5.28
C ASP A 262 -32.28 3.47 6.53
N LEU A 263 -31.36 2.55 6.76
CA LEU A 263 -30.39 2.64 7.85
C LEU A 263 -29.41 3.81 7.63
N PHE A 264 -28.96 4.01 6.39
CA PHE A 264 -28.02 5.08 6.03
C PHE A 264 -28.69 6.41 5.65
N SER A 265 -30.00 6.44 5.45
CA SER A 265 -30.76 7.68 5.21
C SER A 265 -31.04 8.46 6.50
N LYS A 266 -31.00 7.80 7.68
CA LYS A 266 -31.11 8.45 8.99
C LYS A 266 -29.86 9.31 9.26
N THR A 267 -30.11 10.49 9.85
CA THR A 267 -29.24 11.66 10.02
C THR A 267 -27.73 11.41 10.19
N LYS A 268 -26.92 12.30 9.58
CA LYS A 268 -25.46 12.36 9.78
C LYS A 268 -25.16 12.77 11.23
N PHE A 269 -24.68 11.85 12.06
CA PHE A 269 -24.09 12.21 13.35
C PHE A 269 -22.67 12.72 13.09
N ASN A 270 -22.53 14.04 12.91
CA ASN A 270 -21.23 14.71 12.92
C ASN A 270 -20.77 14.87 14.37
N ASP A 271 -20.27 13.81 15.00
CA ASP A 271 -19.62 13.89 16.30
C ASP A 271 -18.32 13.07 16.34
N VAL A 272 -17.42 13.34 15.40
CA VAL A 272 -15.98 13.12 15.62
C VAL A 272 -15.20 14.21 14.90
N LYS A 273 -14.45 15.03 15.65
CA LYS A 273 -13.34 15.82 15.10
C LYS A 273 -12.24 14.86 14.64
N GLU A 274 -12.38 14.30 13.43
CA GLU A 274 -11.22 13.75 12.73
C GLU A 274 -10.48 14.89 12.05
N GLN A 275 -9.17 14.97 12.29
CA GLN A 275 -8.27 15.76 11.46
C GLN A 275 -8.41 15.27 10.02
N SER A 276 -8.84 16.18 9.15
CA SER A 276 -9.02 15.99 7.72
C SER A 276 -7.86 15.23 7.08
N GLY A 277 -8.12 14.00 6.64
CA GLY A 277 -7.13 13.17 5.96
C GLY A 277 -7.71 11.96 5.21
N LEU A 278 -9.04 11.85 5.10
CA LEU A 278 -9.72 10.74 4.42
C LEU A 278 -10.82 11.21 3.45
N ASP A 279 -10.74 12.45 2.97
CA ASP A 279 -11.44 12.84 1.76
C ASP A 279 -10.57 12.47 0.54
N GLY A 280 -11.20 11.86 -0.47
CA GLY A 280 -10.61 11.70 -1.80
C GLY A 280 -10.18 13.04 -2.40
N PRO A 281 -9.50 13.01 -3.55
CA PRO A 281 -8.41 13.91 -3.85
C PRO A 281 -8.81 15.39 -3.74
N ASN A 282 -8.08 16.14 -2.90
CA ASN A 282 -7.87 17.57 -3.13
C ASN A 282 -7.02 17.73 -4.41
N LEU A 283 -7.65 17.46 -5.55
CA LEU A 283 -7.28 18.01 -6.84
C LEU A 283 -7.48 19.51 -6.70
N PHE A 284 -6.37 20.23 -6.57
CA PHE A 284 -6.21 21.64 -6.93
C PHE A 284 -7.47 22.50 -6.80
N SER A 285 -7.54 23.30 -5.73
CA SER A 285 -8.19 24.59 -5.82
C SER A 285 -7.64 25.32 -7.05
N ASN A 286 -8.42 25.32 -8.12
CA ASN A 286 -8.14 26.04 -9.35
C ASN A 286 -7.85 27.52 -9.04
N HIS A 287 -6.90 28.05 -9.80
CA HIS A 287 -6.48 29.45 -9.93
C HIS A 287 -7.42 30.54 -9.42
N ASN A 288 -6.85 31.53 -8.72
CA ASN A 288 -6.90 32.94 -9.12
C ASN A 288 -5.88 33.79 -8.32
N PHE A 289 -4.96 34.41 -9.08
CA PHE A 289 -3.95 35.43 -8.75
C PHE A 289 -2.83 35.11 -7.76
#